data_AF-A0A7S3BHD0-F1
#
_entry.id   AF-A0A7S3BHD0-F1
#
_cell.length_a   1.000
_cell.length_b   1.000
_cell.length_c   1.000
_cell.angle_alpha   90.00
_cell.angle_beta   90.00
_cell.angle_gamma   90.00
#
_symmetry.space_group_name_H-M   'P 1'
#
loop_
_entity.id
_entity.type
_entity.pdbx_description
1 polymer ?
#
loop_
_entity_poly.entity_id
_entity_poly.type
_entity_poly.pdbx_seq_one_letter_code
_entity_poly.pdbx_strand_id
1 'polypeptide(L)'
;NMGRVEYSQGVRQAIKAQHPDEKGFVLGGKFTLDQLRDSRFCLCPSGWGWGWRLSLAVITQCVPVIIQPNVTQPFEALLPYASFSIRLEKEDIPQLPQILKAVTDDQ
;
A
#
# COMPACT_ATOMS: atom_id res chain seq x y z
N ASN A 1 11.52 -13.28 18.42
CA ASN A 1 12.50 -13.36 17.32
C ASN A 1 12.62 -11.98 16.69
N MET A 2 13.72 -11.27 16.94
CA MET A 2 13.91 -9.83 16.65
C MET A 2 13.62 -9.46 15.18
N GLY A 3 13.93 -10.36 14.23
CA GLY A 3 13.77 -10.10 12.79
C GLY A 3 12.33 -9.94 12.29
N ARG A 4 11.31 -10.30 13.07
CA ARG A 4 9.89 -10.07 12.71
C ARG A 4 9.41 -8.65 13.05
N VAL A 5 10.12 -7.96 13.94
CA VAL A 5 9.75 -6.61 14.45
C VAL A 5 10.24 -5.51 13.49
N GLU A 6 11.33 -5.76 12.74
CA GLU A 6 11.90 -4.78 11.79
C GLU A 6 11.47 -4.96 10.32
N TYR A 7 11.07 -6.16 9.90
CA TYR A 7 10.58 -6.38 8.54
C TYR A 7 9.42 -5.43 8.22
N SER A 8 9.40 -4.87 7.01
CA SER A 8 8.36 -3.92 6.57
C SER A 8 8.34 -2.60 7.36
N GLN A 9 9.36 -2.30 8.16
CA GLN A 9 9.32 -1.19 9.14
C GLN A 9 8.12 -1.32 10.12
N GLY A 10 7.64 -2.56 10.30
CA GLY A 10 6.43 -2.85 11.09
C GLY A 10 5.10 -2.45 10.44
N VAL A 11 5.08 -1.98 9.18
CA VAL A 11 3.84 -1.53 8.50
C VAL A 11 2.86 -2.68 8.30
N ARG A 12 3.28 -3.81 7.69
CA ARG A 12 2.38 -4.97 7.46
C ARG A 12 1.83 -5.54 8.76
N GLN A 13 2.65 -5.56 9.81
CA GLN A 13 2.30 -6.03 11.14
C GLN A 13 1.27 -5.11 11.78
N ALA A 14 1.45 -3.79 11.66
CA ALA A 14 0.50 -2.80 12.15
C ALA A 14 -0.85 -2.90 11.42
N ILE A 15 -0.87 -3.00 10.08
CA ILE A 15 -2.11 -3.18 9.32
C ILE A 15 -2.84 -4.44 9.79
N LYS A 16 -2.12 -5.58 9.91
CA LYS A 16 -2.73 -6.84 10.37
C LYS A 16 -3.24 -6.77 11.82
N ALA A 17 -2.53 -6.09 12.71
CA ALA A 17 -2.90 -5.99 14.12
C ALA A 17 -4.11 -5.07 14.33
N GLN A 18 -4.21 -3.98 13.56
CA GLN A 18 -5.26 -2.98 13.71
C GLN A 18 -6.50 -3.30 12.87
N HIS A 19 -6.35 -4.04 11.77
CA HIS A 19 -7.43 -4.47 10.88
C HIS A 19 -7.44 -5.99 10.68
N PRO A 20 -7.57 -6.80 11.75
CA PRO A 20 -7.48 -8.25 11.67
C PRO A 20 -8.60 -8.88 10.83
N ASP A 21 -9.76 -8.22 10.76
CA ASP A 21 -10.96 -8.71 10.08
C ASP A 21 -11.16 -8.12 8.67
N GLU A 22 -10.28 -7.21 8.22
CA GLU A 22 -10.37 -6.58 6.90
C GLU A 22 -9.84 -7.52 5.81
N LYS A 23 -10.78 -8.25 5.17
CA LYS A 23 -10.48 -9.24 4.14
C LYS A 23 -9.91 -8.62 2.86
N GLY A 24 -10.17 -7.34 2.60
CA GLY A 24 -9.62 -6.62 1.46
C GLY A 24 -8.11 -6.34 1.56
N PHE A 25 -7.53 -6.39 2.77
CA PHE A 25 -6.12 -6.08 2.98
C PHE A 25 -5.22 -7.30 2.76
N VAL A 26 -4.88 -7.54 1.50
CA VAL A 26 -3.95 -8.61 1.11
C VAL A 26 -2.50 -8.16 1.31
N LEU A 27 -1.86 -8.52 2.43
CA LEU A 27 -0.51 -8.06 2.81
C LEU A 27 0.62 -9.06 2.52
N GLY A 28 0.30 -10.24 1.97
CA GLY A 28 1.26 -11.30 1.69
C GLY A 28 0.56 -12.48 1.03
N GLY A 29 1.31 -13.57 0.81
CA GLY A 29 0.79 -14.72 0.07
C GLY A 29 0.66 -14.47 -1.43
N LYS A 30 -0.08 -15.33 -2.12
CA LYS A 30 -0.32 -15.23 -3.56
C LYS A 30 -1.48 -14.27 -3.82
N PHE A 31 -1.28 -13.35 -4.76
CA PHE A 31 -2.31 -12.52 -5.38
C PHE A 31 -2.14 -12.61 -6.90
N THR A 32 -3.21 -12.38 -7.66
CA THR A 32 -3.18 -12.40 -9.13
C THR A 32 -3.19 -10.99 -9.70
N LEU A 33 -2.84 -10.85 -10.99
CA LEU A 33 -2.96 -9.57 -11.69
C LEU A 33 -4.43 -9.16 -11.87
N ASP A 34 -5.34 -10.12 -12.04
CA ASP A 34 -6.78 -9.83 -12.14
C ASP A 34 -7.32 -9.29 -10.82
N GLN A 35 -6.89 -9.83 -9.67
CA GLN A 35 -7.27 -9.27 -8.37
C GLN A 35 -6.80 -7.83 -8.20
N LEU A 36 -5.62 -7.47 -8.71
CA LEU A 36 -5.16 -6.09 -8.69
C LEU A 36 -5.98 -5.21 -9.65
N ARG A 37 -6.25 -5.70 -10.87
CA ARG A 37 -7.05 -4.98 -11.88
C ARG A 37 -8.48 -4.70 -11.41
N ASP A 38 -9.08 -5.64 -10.70
CA ASP A 38 -10.45 -5.52 -10.19
C ASP A 38 -10.52 -4.72 -8.87
N SER A 39 -9.36 -4.32 -8.32
CA SER A 39 -9.28 -3.51 -7.09
C SER A 39 -9.15 -2.03 -7.42
N ARG A 40 -9.91 -1.18 -6.72
CA ARG A 40 -9.72 0.29 -6.79
C ARG A 40 -8.41 0.73 -6.16
N PHE A 41 -8.05 0.14 -5.01
CA PHE A 41 -6.86 0.50 -4.22
C PHE A 41 -5.96 -0.70 -3.97
N CYS A 42 -4.64 -0.50 -4.14
CA CYS A 42 -3.64 -1.55 -3.94
C CYS A 42 -2.63 -1.15 -2.87
N LEU A 43 -2.68 -1.84 -1.73
CA LEU A 43 -1.73 -1.61 -0.64
C LEU A 43 -0.30 -1.96 -1.07
N CYS A 44 0.57 -0.95 -1.00
CA CYS A 44 1.99 -1.00 -1.28
C CYS A 44 2.82 -0.75 -0.01
N PRO A 45 2.65 -1.54 1.07
CA PRO A 45 3.38 -1.33 2.31
C PRO A 45 4.85 -1.73 2.14
N SER A 46 5.72 -1.09 2.93
CA SER A 46 7.14 -1.44 3.06
C SER A 46 7.34 -2.96 3.15
N GLY A 47 8.47 -3.46 2.64
CA GLY A 47 8.75 -4.88 2.63
C GLY A 47 9.92 -5.22 1.72
N TRP A 48 10.13 -6.52 1.52
CA TRP A 48 11.12 -7.01 0.57
C TRP A 48 10.51 -7.09 -0.84
N GLY A 49 11.25 -6.66 -1.85
CA GLY A 49 10.78 -6.68 -3.26
C GLY A 49 10.86 -5.35 -4.00
N TRP A 50 11.61 -4.35 -3.51
CA TRP A 50 12.04 -3.18 -4.30
C TRP A 50 10.91 -2.45 -5.04
N GLY A 51 9.76 -2.26 -4.39
CA GLY A 51 8.61 -1.58 -4.99
C GLY A 51 7.78 -2.45 -5.96
N TRP A 52 7.96 -3.77 -6.00
CA TRP A 52 7.21 -4.67 -6.89
C TRP A 52 5.69 -4.48 -6.85
N ARG A 53 5.12 -4.32 -5.65
CA ARG A 53 3.68 -4.05 -5.49
C ARG A 53 3.24 -2.71 -6.06
N LEU A 54 4.07 -1.68 -5.93
CA LEU A 54 3.81 -0.37 -6.55
C LEU A 54 3.82 -0.49 -8.07
N SER A 55 4.85 -1.12 -8.65
CA SER A 55 4.93 -1.31 -10.11
C SER A 55 3.72 -2.09 -10.64
N LEU A 56 3.32 -3.16 -9.95
CA LEU A 56 2.15 -3.94 -10.35
C LEU A 56 0.83 -3.15 -10.22
N ALA A 57 0.66 -2.37 -9.14
CA ALA A 57 -0.52 -1.52 -8.98
C ALA A 57 -0.67 -0.54 -10.15
N VAL A 58 0.43 0.14 -10.52
CA VAL A 58 0.45 1.06 -11.67
C VAL A 58 0.14 0.33 -12.98
N ILE A 59 0.78 -0.81 -13.25
CA ILE A 59 0.58 -1.59 -14.49
C ILE A 59 -0.87 -2.10 -14.62
N THR A 60 -1.50 -2.42 -13.49
CA THR A 60 -2.87 -2.96 -13.45
C THR A 60 -3.94 -1.89 -13.24
N GLN A 61 -3.57 -0.60 -13.28
CA GLN A 61 -4.48 0.55 -13.10
C GLN A 61 -5.19 0.58 -11.72
N CYS A 62 -4.56 -0.03 -10.72
CA CYS A 62 -5.01 -0.01 -9.34
C CYS A 62 -4.33 1.15 -8.60
N VAL A 63 -5.09 2.04 -7.96
CA VAL A 63 -4.53 3.23 -7.27
C VAL A 63 -3.55 2.75 -6.18
N PRO A 64 -2.25 3.06 -6.27
CA PRO A 64 -1.29 2.63 -5.27
C PRO A 64 -1.52 3.35 -3.95
N VAL A 65 -1.62 2.58 -2.86
CA VAL A 65 -1.63 3.10 -1.49
C VAL A 65 -0.26 2.83 -0.87
N ILE A 66 0.62 3.81 -0.95
CA ILE A 66 2.02 3.72 -0.57
C ILE A 66 2.15 3.97 0.93
N ILE A 67 2.56 2.94 1.67
CA ILE A 67 2.82 3.03 3.12
C ILE A 67 4.28 2.62 3.35
N GLN A 68 5.18 3.55 2.99
CA GLN A 68 6.63 3.34 2.96
C GLN A 68 7.37 4.54 3.55
N PRO A 69 7.42 4.64 4.90
CA PRO A 69 8.04 5.78 5.57
C PRO A 69 9.49 5.97 5.10
N ASN A 70 9.82 7.22 4.74
CA ASN A 70 11.16 7.64 4.32
C ASN A 70 11.74 6.88 3.10
N VAL A 71 10.89 6.35 2.20
CA VAL A 71 11.32 5.69 0.96
C VAL A 71 10.97 6.53 -0.27
N THR A 72 11.99 6.99 -1.00
CA THR A 72 11.80 7.63 -2.32
C THR A 72 11.38 6.59 -3.35
N GLN A 73 10.39 6.93 -4.17
CA GLN A 73 9.86 6.04 -5.21
C GLN A 73 10.63 6.18 -6.53
N PRO A 74 10.61 5.17 -7.41
CA PRO A 74 11.25 5.25 -8.72
C PRO A 74 10.74 6.46 -9.51
N PHE A 75 11.67 7.27 -10.01
CA PHE A 75 11.39 8.49 -10.78
C PHE A 75 10.49 9.51 -10.07
N GLU A 76 10.47 9.55 -8.73
CA GLU A 76 9.60 10.45 -7.96
C GLU A 76 9.84 11.95 -8.24
N ALA A 77 11.03 12.33 -8.71
CA ALA A 77 11.30 13.69 -9.16
C ALA A 77 10.68 14.05 -10.53
N LEU A 78 10.26 13.05 -11.31
CA LEU A 78 9.71 13.22 -12.67
C LEU A 78 8.23 12.85 -12.75
N LEU A 79 7.79 11.87 -11.96
CA LEU A 79 6.41 11.38 -11.94
C LEU A 79 5.61 12.07 -10.83
N PRO A 80 4.39 12.58 -11.12
CA PRO A 80 3.57 13.24 -10.13
C PRO A 80 2.87 12.23 -9.22
N TYR A 81 3.60 11.55 -8.33
CA TYR A 81 3.02 10.52 -7.45
C TYR A 81 1.78 10.98 -6.69
N ALA A 82 1.75 12.25 -6.27
CA ALA A 82 0.60 12.84 -5.59
C ALA A 82 -0.69 12.87 -6.44
N SER A 83 -0.61 12.76 -7.77
CA SER A 83 -1.78 12.77 -8.66
C SER A 83 -2.31 11.39 -9.03
N PHE A 84 -1.60 10.31 -8.69
CA PHE A 84 -2.03 8.95 -9.05
C PHE A 84 -1.90 7.93 -7.92
N SER A 85 -1.42 8.36 -6.74
CA SER A 85 -1.23 7.49 -5.59
C SER A 85 -1.65 8.17 -4.30
N ILE A 86 -1.98 7.36 -3.30
CA ILE A 86 -2.25 7.81 -1.94
C ILE A 86 -1.03 7.44 -1.12
N ARG A 87 -0.35 8.44 -0.55
CA ARG A 87 0.82 8.22 0.31
C ARG A 87 0.42 8.43 1.76
N LEU A 88 0.68 7.42 2.59
CA LEU A 88 0.34 7.40 4.02
C LEU A 88 1.55 7.02 4.85
N GLU A 89 1.56 7.49 6.08
CA GLU A 89 2.52 7.10 7.10
C GLU A 89 1.95 5.98 7.99
N LYS A 90 2.77 5.46 8.91
CA LYS A 90 2.36 4.35 9.78
C LYS A 90 1.24 4.76 10.74
N GLU A 91 1.22 6.03 11.11
CA GLU A 91 0.26 6.66 12.02
C GLU A 91 -1.14 6.74 11.42
N ASP A 92 -1.26 6.67 10.09
CA ASP A 92 -2.54 6.69 9.37
C ASP A 92 -3.22 5.32 9.35
N ILE A 93 -2.49 4.23 9.63
CA ILE A 93 -3.00 2.86 9.57
C ILE A 93 -4.32 2.70 10.35
N PRO A 94 -4.52 3.22 11.58
CA PRO A 94 -5.78 3.06 12.30
C PRO A 94 -7.00 3.60 11.53
N GLN A 95 -6.79 4.61 10.69
CA GLN A 95 -7.83 5.28 9.89
C GLN A 95 -7.85 4.82 8.42
N LEU A 96 -7.04 3.81 8.05
CA LEU A 96 -6.87 3.38 6.67
C LEU A 96 -8.20 3.07 5.95
N PRO A 97 -9.15 2.30 6.52
CA PRO A 97 -10.43 2.07 5.85
C PRO A 97 -11.24 3.36 5.62
N GLN A 98 -11.21 4.31 6.56
CA GLN A 98 -11.93 5.58 6.48
C GLN A 98 -11.32 6.47 5.40
N ILE A 99 -9.98 6.55 5.35
CA ILE A 99 -9.24 7.28 4.33
C ILE A 99 -9.61 6.75 2.94
N LEU A 100 -9.54 5.43 2.72
CA LEU A 100 -9.85 4.84 1.42
C LEU A 100 -11.33 5.01 1.01
N LYS A 101 -12.25 5.00 1.97
CA LYS A 101 -13.68 5.26 1.70
C LYS A 101 -13.98 6.72 1.40
N ALA A 102 -13.17 7.65 1.90
CA ALA A 102 -13.36 9.08 1.68
C ALA A 102 -12.91 9.53 0.28
N VAL A 103 -12.16 8.71 -0.45
CA VAL A 103 -11.67 9.02 -1.80
C VAL A 103 -12.83 9.00 -2.80
N THR A 104 -13.11 10.16 -3.40
CA THR A 104 -14.08 10.35 -4.47
C THR A 104 -13.43 10.19 -5.85
N ASP A 105 -14.21 10.01 -6.90
CA ASP A 105 -13.69 9.87 -8.27
C ASP A 105 -13.13 11.19 -8.85
N ASP A 106 -13.47 12.32 -8.24
CA ASP A 106 -13.01 13.66 -8.63
C ASP A 106 -11.63 14.04 -8.03
N GLN A 107 -11.03 13.17 -7.21
CA GLN A 107 -9.67 13.32 -6.68
C GLN A 107 -8.66 12.61 -7.58
#